data_AF-F6RQW1-F1
#
_entry.id   AF-F6RQW1-F1
#
_cell.length_a   1.000
_cell.length_b   1.000
_cell.length_c   1.000
_cell.angle_alpha   90.00
_cell.angle_beta   90.00
_cell.angle_gamma   90.00
#
_symmetry.space_group_name_H-M   'P 1'
#
loop_
_entity.id
_entity.type
_entity.pdbx_description
1 polymer ?
#
loop_
_entity_poly.entity_id
_entity_poly.type
_entity_poly.pdbx_seq_one_letter_code
_entity_poly.pdbx_strand_id
1 'polypeptide(L)'
;MISTFKEEARGLATSPASPSTQGLGTNCGDVLDTESSKKTVKKPLDSYGLGDPAAKFSQRSPYLSSRGSIIKCFRDAAEEGYKAYHLDEYDEDKNPNGIINFGTSENKLCFDLLSSRLNQKDMHHIKPPLLQYPDWKGHMCLRNEIARFLSYYCKAPAPLKPENVSNPVLQLSEI
;
A
#
# COMPACT_ATOMS: atom_id res chain seq x y z
N MET A 1 43.02 19.12 17.33
CA MET A 1 43.36 17.79 17.87
C MET A 1 42.50 16.80 17.11
N ILE A 2 43.12 16.04 16.21
CA ILE A 2 42.46 15.21 15.20
C ILE A 2 42.06 13.90 15.89
N SER A 3 40.78 13.55 15.88
CA SER A 3 40.32 12.23 16.34
C SER A 3 39.78 11.44 15.16
N THR A 4 40.36 10.26 15.03
CA THR A 4 40.24 9.25 13.98
C THR A 4 38.85 8.61 13.96
N PHE A 5 38.19 8.59 12.79
CA PHE A 5 37.07 7.68 12.55
C PHE A 5 37.62 6.29 12.18
N LYS A 6 37.28 5.31 13.02
CA LYS A 6 37.58 3.90 12.78
C LYS A 6 36.43 3.30 11.97
N GLU A 7 36.75 2.90 10.76
CA GLU A 7 35.92 2.07 9.89
C GLU A 7 35.82 0.66 10.51
N GLU A 8 34.60 0.16 10.71
CA GLU A 8 34.37 -1.25 11.00
C GLU A 8 33.34 -1.82 10.01
N ALA A 9 33.86 -2.58 9.05
CA ALA A 9 33.11 -3.48 8.20
C ALA A 9 32.82 -4.79 8.97
N ARG A 10 31.55 -5.20 9.01
CA ARG A 10 31.01 -6.53 9.35
C ARG A 10 29.49 -6.38 9.30
N GLY A 11 28.66 -7.16 8.63
CA GLY A 11 28.77 -8.36 7.81
C GLY A 11 27.31 -8.69 7.40
N LEU A 12 27.11 -9.31 6.24
CA LEU A 12 25.80 -9.78 5.79
C LEU A 12 25.15 -10.65 6.88
N ALA A 13 23.96 -10.27 7.33
CA ALA A 13 23.05 -11.15 8.06
C ALA A 13 21.87 -11.48 7.15
N THR A 14 22.03 -12.57 6.41
CA THR A 14 20.97 -13.27 5.69
C THR A 14 19.94 -13.78 6.70
N SER A 15 18.71 -13.27 6.64
CA SER A 15 17.62 -13.81 7.47
C SER A 15 17.03 -15.05 6.80
N PRO A 16 16.84 -16.17 7.53
CA PRO A 16 16.44 -17.44 6.93
C PRO A 16 15.00 -17.43 6.44
N ALA A 17 14.81 -18.02 5.26
CA ALA A 17 13.52 -18.31 4.64
C ALA A 17 12.61 -19.10 5.60
N SER A 18 11.35 -18.68 5.70
CA SER A 18 10.32 -19.43 6.39
C SER A 18 9.87 -20.62 5.53
N PRO A 19 9.65 -21.81 6.12
CA PRO A 19 9.44 -23.04 5.37
C PRO A 19 8.06 -23.09 4.69
N SER A 20 8.06 -23.64 3.48
CA SER A 20 6.87 -23.95 2.69
C SER A 20 5.95 -24.91 3.43
N THR A 21 4.66 -24.60 3.53
CA THR A 21 3.65 -25.60 3.83
C THR A 21 3.21 -26.24 2.51
N GLN A 22 3.81 -27.38 2.20
CA GLN A 22 3.27 -28.31 1.21
C GLN A 22 2.03 -28.99 1.79
N GLY A 23 1.02 -29.17 0.94
CA GLY A 23 0.13 -30.33 0.96
C GLY A 23 -0.99 -30.31 1.99
N LEU A 24 -2.15 -29.75 1.61
CA LEU A 24 -3.41 -30.32 2.05
C LEU A 24 -4.23 -30.67 0.81
N GLY A 25 -4.10 -31.94 0.40
CA GLY A 25 -4.95 -32.52 -0.62
C GLY A 25 -6.39 -32.52 -0.15
N THR A 26 -7.31 -32.28 -1.08
CA THR A 26 -8.71 -32.61 -0.88
C THR A 26 -9.15 -33.40 -2.09
N ASN A 27 -9.01 -34.72 -1.97
CA ASN A 27 -9.76 -35.67 -2.77
C ASN A 27 -11.23 -35.59 -2.34
N CYS A 28 -12.14 -35.47 -3.30
CA CYS A 28 -13.43 -36.13 -3.30
C CYS A 28 -13.87 -36.31 -4.76
N GLY A 29 -13.81 -37.56 -5.25
CA GLY A 29 -14.58 -38.01 -6.42
C GLY A 29 -16.07 -38.06 -6.09
N ASP A 30 -17.00 -38.45 -6.95
CA ASP A 30 -17.04 -38.98 -8.32
C ASP A 30 -18.43 -38.58 -8.84
N VAL A 31 -18.61 -38.47 -10.16
CA VAL A 31 -19.67 -39.18 -10.92
C VAL A 31 -19.42 -38.93 -12.42
N LEU A 32 -19.33 -40.05 -13.14
CA LEU A 32 -19.06 -40.20 -14.57
C LEU A 32 -20.25 -39.72 -15.43
N ASP A 33 -19.96 -39.18 -16.61
CA ASP A 33 -20.62 -39.61 -17.85
C ASP A 33 -19.87 -39.13 -19.12
N THR A 34 -19.25 -40.11 -19.79
CA THR A 34 -19.32 -40.47 -21.22
C THR A 34 -19.00 -39.46 -22.36
N GLU A 35 -18.11 -39.92 -23.25
CA GLU A 35 -17.46 -39.30 -24.43
C GLU A 35 -18.36 -38.53 -25.44
N SER A 36 -17.76 -37.55 -26.18
CA SER A 36 -17.66 -37.60 -27.66
C SER A 36 -16.82 -36.46 -28.30
N SER A 37 -15.75 -36.88 -28.98
CA SER A 37 -15.12 -36.43 -30.24
C SER A 37 -15.45 -35.07 -30.94
N LYS A 38 -14.33 -34.40 -31.34
CA LYS A 38 -14.03 -33.67 -32.61
C LYS A 38 -14.19 -32.13 -32.75
N LYS A 39 -13.01 -31.51 -32.93
CA LYS A 39 -12.54 -30.62 -34.05
C LYS A 39 -12.24 -29.14 -33.73
N THR A 40 -11.03 -28.78 -34.15
CA THR A 40 -10.27 -27.52 -34.10
C THR A 40 -10.95 -26.29 -34.71
N VAL A 41 -10.85 -25.12 -34.05
CA VAL A 41 -10.77 -23.80 -34.71
C VAL A 41 -9.85 -22.89 -33.88
N LYS A 42 -8.78 -22.37 -34.51
CA LYS A 42 -7.89 -21.35 -33.95
C LYS A 42 -8.65 -20.02 -33.83
N LYS A 43 -8.53 -19.31 -32.70
CA LYS A 43 -8.95 -17.90 -32.58
C LYS A 43 -7.76 -16.99 -32.26
N PRO A 44 -7.80 -15.74 -32.73
CA PRO A 44 -6.63 -14.86 -32.80
C PRO A 44 -6.39 -14.07 -31.51
N LEU A 45 -5.10 -13.87 -31.24
CA LEU A 45 -4.46 -12.75 -30.53
C LEU A 45 -5.39 -11.90 -29.63
N ASP A 46 -5.39 -12.21 -28.33
CA ASP A 46 -6.11 -11.43 -27.32
C ASP A 46 -5.45 -10.06 -27.16
N SER A 47 -6.16 -9.04 -27.61
CA SER A 47 -5.94 -7.63 -27.29
C SER A 47 -6.05 -7.43 -25.78
N TYR A 48 -5.11 -6.69 -25.19
CA TYR A 48 -5.12 -6.28 -23.78
C TYR A 48 -6.45 -5.65 -23.39
N GLY A 49 -7.33 -6.48 -22.82
CA GLY A 49 -8.68 -6.12 -22.43
C GLY A 49 -8.68 -5.58 -21.01
N LEU A 50 -9.13 -4.33 -20.88
CA LEU A 50 -9.68 -3.76 -19.66
C LEU A 50 -10.63 -4.79 -19.02
N GLY A 51 -10.26 -5.28 -17.83
CA GLY A 51 -10.86 -6.46 -17.21
C GLY A 51 -12.38 -6.42 -17.18
N ASP A 52 -12.99 -7.50 -17.68
CA ASP A 52 -14.40 -7.80 -17.55
C ASP A 52 -14.81 -7.73 -16.06
N PRO A 53 -15.84 -6.97 -15.66
CA PRO A 53 -16.37 -7.01 -14.28
C PRO A 53 -16.94 -8.38 -13.89
N ALA A 54 -17.10 -9.31 -14.84
CA ALA A 54 -17.41 -10.72 -14.60
C ALA A 54 -16.14 -11.61 -14.47
N ALA A 55 -14.94 -11.03 -14.48
CA ALA A 55 -13.69 -11.73 -14.17
C ALA A 55 -13.85 -12.42 -12.81
N LYS A 56 -13.86 -13.74 -12.87
CA LYS A 56 -14.24 -14.66 -11.81
C LYS A 56 -13.72 -14.17 -10.46
N PHE A 57 -14.64 -13.77 -9.58
CA PHE A 57 -14.33 -13.55 -8.18
C PHE A 57 -13.50 -14.74 -7.71
N SER A 58 -12.24 -14.47 -7.34
CA SER A 58 -11.42 -15.43 -6.63
C SER A 58 -12.30 -16.03 -5.53
N GLN A 59 -12.48 -17.36 -5.53
CA GLN A 59 -13.52 -18.00 -4.75
C GLN A 59 -13.61 -17.38 -3.36
N ARG A 60 -14.82 -16.93 -3.01
CA ARG A 60 -15.06 -16.21 -1.77
C ARG A 60 -14.53 -17.05 -0.62
N SER A 61 -13.48 -16.57 0.04
CA SER A 61 -12.88 -17.29 1.16
C SER A 61 -13.97 -17.57 2.20
N PRO A 62 -14.13 -18.81 2.66
CA PRO A 62 -15.10 -19.13 3.70
C PRO A 62 -14.73 -18.47 5.05
N TYR A 63 -13.50 -18.00 5.18
CA TYR A 63 -12.97 -17.36 6.38
C TYR A 63 -13.11 -15.82 6.37
N LEU A 64 -13.58 -15.22 5.27
CA LEU A 64 -13.73 -13.77 5.16
C LEU A 64 -15.21 -13.36 5.19
N SER A 65 -15.49 -12.30 5.95
CA SER A 65 -16.78 -11.61 5.88
C SER A 65 -17.02 -11.02 4.49
N SER A 66 -18.25 -10.58 4.19
CA SER A 66 -18.54 -9.85 2.93
C SER A 66 -17.62 -8.65 2.74
N ARG A 67 -17.41 -7.85 3.79
CA ARG A 67 -16.49 -6.70 3.77
C ARG A 67 -15.05 -7.14 3.54
N GLY A 68 -14.60 -8.20 4.21
CA GLY A 68 -13.25 -8.75 3.99
C GLY A 68 -13.05 -9.26 2.56
N SER A 69 -14.09 -9.86 1.97
CA SER A 69 -14.07 -10.36 0.60
C SER A 69 -13.94 -9.23 -0.42
N ILE A 70 -14.66 -8.13 -0.22
CA ILE A 70 -14.57 -6.93 -1.09
C ILE A 70 -13.17 -6.31 -1.01
N ILE A 71 -12.62 -6.13 0.20
CA ILE A 71 -11.28 -5.57 0.39
C ILE A 71 -10.22 -6.46 -0.30
N LYS A 72 -10.35 -7.78 -0.18
CA LYS A 72 -9.46 -8.72 -0.87
C LYS A 72 -9.49 -8.52 -2.38
N CYS A 73 -10.68 -8.42 -2.98
CA CYS A 73 -10.80 -8.22 -4.43
C CYS A 73 -10.05 -6.97 -4.92
N PHE A 74 -10.18 -5.83 -4.20
CA PHE A 74 -9.45 -4.61 -4.54
C PHE A 74 -7.92 -4.78 -4.46
N ARG A 75 -7.45 -5.54 -3.46
CA ARG A 75 -6.01 -5.82 -3.30
C ARG A 75 -5.49 -6.72 -4.41
N ASP A 76 -6.17 -7.83 -4.66
CA ASP A 76 -5.75 -8.85 -5.63
C ASP A 76 -5.63 -8.23 -7.04
N ALA A 77 -6.52 -7.30 -7.39
CA ALA A 77 -6.52 -6.62 -8.69
C ALA A 77 -5.21 -5.84 -9.00
N ALA A 78 -4.52 -5.33 -7.97
CA ALA A 78 -3.27 -4.58 -8.15
C ALA A 78 -2.01 -5.42 -7.83
N GLU A 79 -2.18 -6.58 -7.19
CA GLU A 79 -1.07 -7.36 -6.64
C GLU A 79 -0.17 -7.98 -7.71
N GLU A 80 -0.75 -8.51 -8.79
CA GLU A 80 0.00 -9.18 -9.86
C GLU A 80 0.98 -8.21 -10.54
N GLY A 81 0.48 -7.04 -10.97
CA GLY A 81 1.31 -6.01 -11.59
C GLY A 81 2.37 -5.45 -10.64
N TYR A 82 2.01 -5.26 -9.36
CA TYR A 82 2.95 -4.79 -8.35
C TYR A 82 4.09 -5.80 -8.11
N LYS A 83 3.78 -7.11 -8.03
CA LYS A 83 4.79 -8.17 -7.90
C LYS A 83 5.68 -8.28 -9.13
N ALA A 84 5.10 -8.25 -10.33
CA ALA A 84 5.86 -8.28 -11.57
C ALA A 84 6.85 -7.11 -11.65
N TYR A 85 6.40 -5.89 -11.31
CA TYR A 85 7.26 -4.71 -11.22
C TYR A 85 8.44 -4.92 -10.26
N HIS A 86 8.24 -5.46 -9.05
CA HIS A 86 9.34 -5.65 -8.09
C HIS A 86 10.33 -6.75 -8.51
N LEU A 87 9.92 -7.68 -9.36
CA LEU A 87 10.80 -8.74 -9.87
C LEU A 87 11.64 -8.28 -11.06
N ASP A 88 11.19 -7.25 -11.77
CA ASP A 88 11.81 -6.73 -12.99
C ASP A 88 11.76 -5.20 -12.99
N GLU A 89 12.27 -4.58 -11.92
CA GLU A 89 12.21 -3.13 -11.77
C GLU A 89 13.12 -2.44 -12.78
N TYR A 90 12.61 -1.38 -13.42
CA TYR A 90 13.40 -0.50 -14.27
C TYR A 90 14.48 0.23 -13.47
N ASP A 91 15.71 0.17 -13.95
CA ASP A 91 16.85 0.96 -13.47
C ASP A 91 17.66 1.40 -14.69
N GLU A 92 17.98 2.69 -14.79
CA GLU A 92 18.59 3.28 -15.99
C GLU A 92 19.93 2.60 -16.36
N ASP A 93 20.71 2.19 -15.35
CA ASP A 93 22.04 1.60 -15.53
C ASP A 93 22.00 0.06 -15.50
N LYS A 94 21.20 -0.51 -14.59
CA LYS A 94 21.21 -1.96 -14.29
C LYS A 94 20.16 -2.73 -15.08
N ASN A 95 19.01 -2.12 -15.35
CA ASN A 95 17.89 -2.78 -16.02
C ASN A 95 17.06 -1.79 -16.86
N PRO A 96 17.62 -1.27 -17.96
CA PRO A 96 16.94 -0.28 -18.79
C PRO A 96 15.71 -0.82 -19.52
N ASN A 97 15.50 -2.15 -19.50
CA ASN A 97 14.32 -2.80 -20.08
C ASN A 97 13.30 -3.23 -19.03
N GLY A 98 13.54 -2.92 -17.76
CA GLY A 98 12.64 -3.28 -16.67
C GLY A 98 11.31 -2.52 -16.74
N ILE A 99 10.38 -2.96 -15.91
CA ILE A 99 9.04 -2.43 -15.76
C ILE A 99 9.08 -1.08 -15.02
N ILE A 100 8.45 -0.07 -15.61
CA ILE A 100 8.29 1.26 -15.00
C ILE A 100 6.97 1.31 -14.21
N ASN A 101 7.03 1.77 -12.97
CA ASN A 101 5.87 1.85 -12.08
C ASN A 101 5.04 3.13 -12.31
N PHE A 102 3.95 3.00 -13.06
CA PHE A 102 2.89 4.02 -13.16
C PHE A 102 1.66 3.70 -12.30
N GLY A 103 1.65 2.56 -11.62
CA GLY A 103 0.52 2.09 -10.81
C GLY A 103 0.45 2.67 -9.40
N THR A 104 1.52 3.32 -8.94
CA THR A 104 1.63 3.83 -7.56
C THR A 104 1.46 5.35 -7.53
N SER A 105 0.46 5.82 -6.78
CA SER A 105 0.23 7.24 -6.55
C SER A 105 1.12 7.77 -5.41
N GLU A 106 2.41 7.94 -5.69
CA GLU A 106 3.41 8.45 -4.75
C GLU A 106 3.91 9.84 -5.17
N ASN A 107 4.08 10.76 -4.21
CA ASN A 107 4.69 12.07 -4.48
C ASN A 107 6.14 12.10 -3.98
N LYS A 108 7.10 12.00 -4.91
CA LYS A 108 8.54 12.11 -4.63
C LYS A 108 9.10 13.53 -4.86
N LEU A 109 8.29 14.45 -5.39
CA LEU A 109 8.75 15.77 -5.86
C LEU A 109 9.20 16.70 -4.73
N CYS A 110 8.68 16.52 -3.51
CA CYS A 110 8.96 17.38 -2.36
C CYS A 110 9.90 16.72 -1.33
N PHE A 111 10.62 15.67 -1.73
CA PHE A 111 11.47 14.91 -0.80
C PHE A 111 12.59 15.77 -0.19
N ASP A 112 13.20 16.64 -0.99
CA ASP A 112 14.24 17.58 -0.57
C ASP A 112 13.75 18.54 0.52
N LEU A 113 12.55 19.09 0.36
CA LEU A 113 11.92 20.01 1.32
C LEU A 113 11.61 19.30 2.64
N LEU A 114 11.00 18.11 2.56
CA LEU A 114 10.64 17.32 3.75
C LEU A 114 11.88 16.81 4.48
N SER A 115 12.87 16.28 3.77
CA SER A 115 14.14 15.81 4.34
C SER A 115 14.88 16.95 5.04
N SER A 116 14.96 18.12 4.40
CA SER A 116 15.55 19.32 5.00
C SER A 116 14.86 19.72 6.30
N ARG A 117 13.51 19.75 6.31
CA ARG A 117 12.73 20.11 7.51
C ARG A 117 12.89 19.07 8.63
N LEU A 118 12.86 17.79 8.31
CA LEU A 118 12.93 16.70 9.31
C LEU A 118 14.30 16.56 9.97
N ASN A 119 15.37 17.02 9.30
CA ASN A 119 16.74 17.01 9.84
C ASN A 119 17.08 18.23 10.73
N GLN A 120 16.10 19.11 11.00
CA GLN A 120 16.32 20.25 11.87
C GLN A 120 16.29 19.85 13.35
N LYS A 121 17.10 20.52 14.18
CA LYS A 121 17.32 20.15 15.60
C LYS A 121 16.04 20.10 16.43
N ASP A 122 15.07 20.95 16.13
CA ASP A 122 13.79 20.99 16.83
C ASP A 122 12.96 19.72 16.59
N MET A 123 13.15 19.04 15.45
CA MET A 123 12.45 17.79 15.15
C MET A 123 12.95 16.58 15.93
N HIS A 124 14.16 16.65 16.48
CA HIS A 124 14.73 15.59 17.32
C HIS A 124 14.31 15.71 18.79
N HIS A 125 13.54 16.74 19.15
CA HIS A 125 13.09 16.94 20.52
C HIS A 125 11.77 16.21 20.81
N ILE A 126 11.84 15.13 21.59
CA ILE A 126 10.67 14.36 22.02
C ILE A 126 10.24 14.84 23.42
N LYS A 127 8.98 15.28 23.53
CA LYS A 127 8.38 15.66 24.81
C LYS A 127 7.82 14.42 25.53
N PRO A 128 7.91 14.30 26.87
CA PRO A 128 7.40 13.13 27.60
C PRO A 128 5.96 12.71 27.29
N PRO A 129 5.00 13.62 27.04
CA PRO A 129 3.63 13.24 26.65
C PRO A 129 3.53 12.49 25.32
N LEU A 130 4.52 12.61 24.42
CA LEU A 130 4.55 11.88 23.14
C LEU A 130 4.93 10.40 23.32
N LEU A 131 5.43 10.03 24.50
CA LEU A 131 5.76 8.64 24.84
C LEU A 131 4.56 7.88 25.44
N GLN A 132 3.45 8.58 25.69
CA GLN A 132 2.24 8.01 26.26
C GLN A 132 1.16 7.91 25.17
N TYR A 133 0.24 6.96 25.33
CA TYR A 133 -0.91 6.86 24.44
C TYR A 133 -1.72 8.17 24.51
N PRO A 134 -1.90 8.88 23.38
CA PRO A 134 -2.74 10.06 23.36
C PRO A 134 -4.21 9.67 23.54
N ASP A 135 -5.07 10.67 23.71
CA ASP A 135 -6.49 10.46 23.51
C ASP A 135 -6.77 9.95 22.08
N TRP A 136 -7.94 9.34 21.87
CA TRP A 136 -8.35 8.82 20.56
C TRP A 136 -8.51 9.91 19.49
N LYS A 137 -8.56 11.19 19.88
CA LYS A 137 -8.63 12.32 18.95
C LYS A 137 -7.25 12.75 18.46
N GLY A 138 -6.18 12.31 19.11
CA GLY A 138 -4.81 12.71 18.83
C GLY A 138 -4.44 14.07 19.42
N HIS A 139 -3.14 14.37 19.39
CA HIS A 139 -2.58 15.55 20.06
C HIS A 139 -3.14 16.87 19.51
N MET A 140 -3.57 17.76 20.42
CA MET A 140 -4.08 19.09 20.09
C MET A 140 -3.11 19.92 19.25
N CYS A 141 -1.80 19.83 19.51
CA CYS A 141 -0.79 20.58 18.75
C CYS A 141 -0.84 20.24 17.26
N LEU A 142 -0.95 18.97 16.91
CA LEU A 142 -1.04 18.52 15.51
C LEU A 142 -2.36 18.96 14.88
N ARG A 143 -3.47 18.83 15.60
CA ARG A 143 -4.79 19.25 15.10
C ARG A 143 -4.85 20.75 14.81
N ASN A 144 -4.21 21.58 15.64
CA ASN A 144 -4.09 23.01 15.41
C ASN A 144 -3.33 23.32 14.10
N GLU A 145 -2.22 22.63 13.86
CA GLU A 145 -1.43 22.81 12.64
C GLU A 145 -2.19 22.32 11.40
N ILE A 146 -2.86 21.16 11.48
CA ILE A 146 -3.66 20.63 10.36
C ILE A 146 -4.82 21.57 10.02
N ALA A 147 -5.56 22.05 11.01
CA ALA A 147 -6.67 22.98 10.79
C ALA A 147 -6.19 24.27 10.10
N ARG A 148 -5.04 24.82 10.54
CA ARG A 148 -4.41 25.97 9.88
C ARG A 148 -3.94 25.64 8.47
N PHE A 149 -3.31 24.49 8.27
CA PHE A 149 -2.81 24.06 6.97
C PHE A 149 -3.94 23.94 5.95
N LEU A 150 -5.02 23.23 6.30
CA LEU A 150 -6.18 23.03 5.43
C LEU A 150 -6.90 24.35 5.13
N SER A 151 -7.05 25.22 6.12
CA SER A 151 -7.70 26.52 5.94
C SER A 151 -6.87 27.44 5.04
N TYR A 152 -5.56 27.54 5.31
CA TYR A 152 -4.70 28.54 4.66
C TYR A 152 -4.12 28.07 3.32
N TYR A 153 -3.55 26.86 3.27
CA TYR A 153 -2.88 26.32 2.08
C TYR A 153 -3.85 25.59 1.16
N CYS A 154 -4.73 24.74 1.70
CA CYS A 154 -5.71 24.02 0.89
C CYS A 154 -6.97 24.83 0.57
N LYS A 155 -7.08 26.08 1.08
CA LYS A 155 -8.19 27.00 0.82
C LYS A 155 -9.55 26.38 1.12
N ALA A 156 -9.67 25.72 2.28
CA ALA A 156 -10.95 25.17 2.71
C ALA A 156 -12.06 26.25 2.68
N PRO A 157 -13.31 25.90 2.30
CA PRO A 157 -14.39 26.87 2.15
C PRO A 157 -14.70 27.69 3.41
N ALA A 158 -14.46 27.11 4.59
CA ALA A 158 -14.53 27.79 5.87
C ALA A 158 -13.31 27.41 6.75
N PRO A 159 -12.82 28.31 7.62
CA PRO A 159 -11.74 27.98 8.54
C PRO A 159 -12.09 26.80 9.45
N LEU A 160 -11.22 25.79 9.49
CA LEU A 160 -11.43 24.60 10.31
C LEU A 160 -11.12 24.88 11.78
N LYS A 161 -11.97 24.32 12.67
CA LYS A 161 -11.69 24.25 14.10
C LYS A 161 -10.86 22.97 14.40
N PRO A 162 -9.84 23.03 15.26
CA PRO A 162 -9.01 21.88 15.63
C PRO A 162 -9.80 20.68 16.20
N GLU A 163 -10.96 20.94 16.80
CA GLU A 163 -11.86 19.93 17.36
C GLU A 163 -12.51 19.07 16.26
N ASN A 164 -12.62 19.61 15.03
CA ASN A 164 -13.31 18.98 13.92
C ASN A 164 -12.38 18.11 13.06
N VAL A 165 -11.06 18.24 13.24
CA VAL A 165 -10.04 17.47 12.48
C VAL A 165 -10.19 15.96 12.70
N SER A 166 -10.58 15.54 13.90
CA SER A 166 -10.71 14.11 14.26
C SER A 166 -12.15 13.63 14.39
N ASN A 167 -13.13 14.51 14.14
CA ASN A 167 -14.54 14.13 14.20
C ASN A 167 -15.33 14.77 13.05
N PRO A 168 -15.17 14.26 11.82
CA PRO A 168 -15.90 14.76 10.67
C PRO A 168 -17.42 14.51 10.74
N VAL A 169 -17.91 13.67 11.68
CA VAL A 169 -19.31 13.21 11.72
C VAL A 169 -20.27 14.27 12.32
N LEU A 170 -19.78 15.25 13.08
CA LEU A 170 -20.64 16.24 13.75
C LEU A 170 -20.81 17.57 13.00
N GLN A 171 -20.26 17.74 11.80
CA GLN A 171 -20.43 18.97 11.02
C GLN A 171 -21.37 18.85 9.82
N LEU A 172 -21.89 17.65 9.51
CA LEU A 172 -22.87 17.46 8.44
C LEU A 172 -24.31 17.75 8.87
N SER A 173 -24.54 18.22 10.10
CA SER A 173 -25.87 18.62 10.59
C SER A 173 -26.18 20.11 10.45
N GLU A 174 -25.30 20.91 9.84
CA GLU A 174 -25.48 22.37 9.69
C GLU A 174 -25.21 22.90 8.27
N ILE A 175 -25.42 22.07 7.24
CA ILE A 175 -25.51 22.54 5.83
C ILE A 175 -26.76 21.96 5.19
#